data_AF-A0A8J8PG35-F1
#
_entry.id   AF-A0A8J8PG35-F1
#
_cell.length_a   1.000
_cell.length_b   1.000
_cell.length_c   1.000
_cell.angle_alpha   90.00
_cell.angle_beta   90.00
_cell.angle_gamma   90.00
#
_symmetry.space_group_name_H-M   'P 1'
#
loop_
_entity.id
_entity.type
_entity.pdbx_description
1 polymer ?
#
loop_
_entity_poly.entity_id
_entity_poly.type
_entity_poly.pdbx_seq_one_letter_code
_entity_poly.pdbx_strand_id
1 'polypeptide(L)'
;MKNPKRGRYPTVRKVSLWLTPEQSYSIDFNKMVVRIVGVGELKILSYPRNLFEYKDWEIKEARLLLKEGKAYLKVTPLKEWKVPEAKDGVAVDINMAEVVLGKDDKQYVRIPTRLEDAHHYKSLAEGF
;
A
#
# COMPACT_ATOMS: atom_id res chain seq x y z
N MET A 1 -11.85 -20.05 -52.40
CA MET A 1 -11.28 -20.20 -51.05
C MET A 1 -11.06 -18.82 -50.42
N LYS A 2 -11.76 -18.50 -49.33
CA LYS A 2 -11.66 -17.21 -48.62
C LYS A 2 -10.60 -17.33 -47.52
N ASN A 3 -9.58 -16.48 -47.58
CA ASN A 3 -8.51 -16.40 -46.58
C ASN A 3 -9.03 -15.75 -45.27
N PRO A 4 -9.08 -16.46 -44.13
CA PRO A 4 -9.66 -15.95 -42.87
C PRO A 4 -8.79 -14.93 -42.13
N LYS A 5 -7.62 -14.52 -42.67
CA LYS A 5 -6.68 -13.59 -42.02
C LYS A 5 -6.71 -12.16 -42.58
N ARG A 6 -7.66 -11.81 -43.45
CA ARG A 6 -7.89 -10.42 -43.92
C ARG A 6 -8.77 -9.69 -42.89
N GLY A 7 -8.17 -8.98 -41.93
CA GLY A 7 -8.94 -8.03 -41.10
C GLY A 7 -8.41 -7.70 -39.72
N ARG A 8 -7.35 -8.35 -39.21
CA ARG A 8 -6.76 -7.95 -37.92
C ARG A 8 -5.61 -6.97 -38.14
N TYR A 9 -5.94 -5.68 -38.10
CA TYR A 9 -4.94 -4.65 -37.83
C TYR A 9 -4.38 -4.88 -36.41
N PRO A 10 -3.06 -4.86 -36.20
CA PRO A 10 -2.49 -4.93 -34.86
C PRO A 10 -2.96 -3.70 -34.06
N THR A 11 -3.91 -3.90 -33.16
CA THR A 11 -4.31 -2.86 -32.20
C THR A 11 -3.28 -2.83 -31.10
N VAL A 12 -2.65 -1.67 -30.87
CA VAL A 12 -1.81 -1.45 -29.69
C VAL A 12 -2.72 -1.52 -28.46
N ARG A 13 -2.71 -2.66 -27.76
CA ARG A 13 -3.63 -2.93 -26.63
C ARG A 13 -3.24 -2.23 -25.33
N LYS A 14 -2.01 -1.73 -25.24
CA LYS A 14 -1.51 -0.96 -24.09
C LYS A 14 -0.25 -0.21 -24.50
N VAL A 15 -0.31 1.11 -24.51
CA VAL A 15 0.89 1.95 -24.54
C VAL A 15 1.36 2.08 -23.09
N SER A 16 2.38 1.31 -22.72
CA SER A 16 3.07 1.46 -21.44
C SER A 16 4.48 1.93 -21.71
N LEU A 17 4.82 3.10 -21.17
CA LEU A 17 6.18 3.63 -21.22
C LEU A 17 6.82 3.45 -19.85
N TRP A 18 8.04 2.91 -19.86
CA TRP A 18 8.88 2.83 -18.67
C TRP A 18 9.57 4.17 -18.46
N LEU A 19 9.45 4.70 -17.24
CA LEU A 19 10.02 5.98 -16.89
C LEU A 19 11.11 5.77 -15.83
N THR A 20 12.34 6.18 -16.17
CA THR A 20 13.47 6.31 -15.25
C THR A 20 13.34 7.59 -14.41
N PRO A 21 13.42 7.49 -13.07
CA PRO A 21 13.39 8.64 -12.15
C PRO A 21 14.48 9.68 -12.49
N GLU A 22 14.17 10.97 -12.30
CA GLU A 22 15.07 12.13 -12.52
C GLU A 22 15.64 12.32 -13.94
N GLN A 23 15.40 11.38 -14.85
CA GLN A 23 15.82 11.47 -16.25
C GLN A 23 14.64 11.63 -17.19
N SER A 24 13.61 10.79 -17.03
CA SER A 24 12.43 10.78 -17.91
C SER A 24 11.19 11.37 -17.25
N TYR A 25 11.18 11.50 -15.92
CA TYR A 25 10.14 12.19 -15.19
C TYR A 25 10.66 12.74 -13.85
N SER A 26 9.99 13.77 -13.34
CA SER A 26 10.17 14.30 -11.99
C SER A 26 8.81 14.65 -11.38
N ILE A 27 8.69 14.53 -10.07
CA ILE A 27 7.46 14.81 -9.33
C ILE A 27 7.69 16.01 -8.41
N ASP A 28 6.84 17.03 -8.54
CA ASP A 28 6.78 18.14 -7.60
C ASP A 28 5.55 17.93 -6.70
N PHE A 29 5.78 17.43 -5.49
CA PHE A 29 4.74 17.20 -4.50
C PHE A 29 4.15 18.51 -3.93
N ASN A 30 4.86 19.65 -4.01
CA ASN A 30 4.33 20.94 -3.57
C ASN A 30 3.31 21.49 -4.57
N LYS A 31 3.62 21.35 -5.88
CA LYS A 31 2.76 21.81 -6.97
C LYS A 31 1.78 20.74 -7.46
N MET A 32 1.86 19.53 -6.93
CA MET A 32 1.03 18.38 -7.28
C MET A 32 1.04 18.09 -8.79
N VAL A 33 2.23 18.18 -9.39
CA VAL A 33 2.46 17.97 -10.83
C VAL A 33 3.56 16.95 -11.05
N VAL A 34 3.41 16.17 -12.11
CA VAL A 34 4.48 15.34 -12.66
C VAL A 34 4.92 15.92 -13.98
N ARG A 35 6.22 16.17 -14.11
CA ARG A 35 6.85 16.51 -15.37
C ARG A 35 7.36 15.23 -16.02
N ILE A 36 6.95 14.95 -17.25
CA ILE A 36 7.44 13.82 -18.05
C ILE A 36 8.14 14.38 -19.28
N VAL A 37 9.37 13.95 -19.53
CA VAL A 37 10.13 14.35 -20.71
C VAL A 37 9.41 13.88 -21.97
N GLY A 38 9.13 14.81 -22.89
CA GLY A 38 8.39 14.54 -24.13
C GLY A 38 6.86 14.64 -24.03
N VAL A 39 6.28 14.76 -22.83
CA VAL A 39 4.83 14.94 -22.62
C VAL A 39 4.50 16.29 -21.99
N GLY A 40 5.35 16.79 -21.09
CA GLY A 40 5.13 18.04 -20.37
C GLY A 40 4.68 17.84 -18.93
N GLU A 41 4.00 18.83 -18.36
CA GLU A 41 3.51 18.80 -16.97
C GLU A 41 2.07 18.30 -16.90
N LEU A 42 1.83 17.32 -16.04
CA LEU A 42 0.52 16.73 -15.79
C LEU A 42 0.12 16.97 -14.34
N LYS A 43 -1.07 17.54 -14.13
CA LYS A 43 -1.67 17.68 -12.80
C LYS A 43 -2.13 16.33 -12.28
N ILE A 44 -1.90 16.10 -11.00
CA ILE A 44 -2.26 14.85 -10.35
C ILE A 44 -3.69 15.00 -9.81
N LEU A 45 -4.63 14.30 -10.45
CA LEU A 45 -6.07 14.52 -10.28
C LEU A 45 -6.67 13.93 -9.00
N SER A 46 -6.04 12.91 -8.43
CA SER A 46 -6.56 12.20 -7.25
C SER A 46 -5.40 11.70 -6.42
N TYR A 47 -5.37 12.09 -5.14
CA TYR A 47 -4.34 11.67 -4.20
C TYR A 47 -4.95 11.02 -2.96
N PRO A 48 -4.41 9.88 -2.48
CA PRO A 48 -4.69 9.43 -1.13
C PRO A 48 -4.13 10.44 -0.11
N ARG A 49 -4.81 10.58 1.03
CA ARG A 49 -4.48 11.59 2.09
C ARG A 49 -3.05 11.48 2.65
N ASN A 50 -2.36 10.39 2.36
CA ASN A 50 -1.05 10.02 2.89
C ASN A 50 0.12 10.36 1.97
N LEU A 51 -0.08 11.15 0.89
CA LEU A 51 0.99 11.48 -0.05
C LEU A 51 2.26 12.02 0.62
N PHE A 52 2.09 12.89 1.60
CA PHE A 52 3.20 13.52 2.33
C PHE A 52 4.04 12.51 3.12
N GLU A 53 3.52 11.33 3.43
CA GLU A 53 4.27 10.24 4.08
C GLU A 53 5.35 9.64 3.17
N TYR A 54 5.23 9.84 1.85
CA TYR A 54 6.14 9.32 0.83
C TYR A 54 7.19 10.34 0.37
N LYS A 55 7.18 11.59 0.89
CA LYS A 55 8.09 12.66 0.40
C LYS A 55 9.57 12.28 0.52
N ASP A 56 9.91 11.49 1.54
CA ASP A 56 11.28 11.08 1.88
C ASP A 56 11.63 9.69 1.31
N TRP A 57 10.77 9.09 0.50
CA TRP A 57 10.97 7.74 -0.04
C TRP A 57 11.67 7.82 -1.40
N GLU A 58 12.58 6.89 -1.65
CA GLU A 58 13.23 6.79 -2.96
C GLU A 58 12.22 6.31 -4.00
N ILE A 59 12.12 7.00 -5.14
CA ILE A 59 11.24 6.55 -6.22
C ILE A 59 12.03 5.64 -7.16
N LYS A 60 11.68 4.36 -7.26
CA LYS A 60 12.39 3.38 -8.11
C LYS A 60 11.84 3.32 -9.53
N GLU A 61 10.52 3.22 -9.67
CA GLU A 61 9.86 3.00 -10.96
C GLU A 61 8.63 3.88 -11.09
N ALA A 62 8.41 4.40 -12.30
CA ALA A 62 7.11 4.89 -12.70
C ALA A 62 6.67 4.31 -14.05
N ARG A 63 5.36 4.10 -14.17
CA ARG A 63 4.71 3.61 -15.38
C ARG A 63 3.56 4.52 -15.75
N LEU A 64 3.61 5.07 -16.96
CA LEU A 64 2.51 5.81 -17.53
C LEU A 64 1.58 4.84 -18.28
N LEU A 65 0.29 4.89 -17.94
CA LEU A 65 -0.77 4.03 -18.47
C LEU A 65 -1.84 4.91 -19.12
N LEU A 66 -2.04 4.76 -20.41
CA LEU A 66 -3.18 5.35 -21.11
C LEU A 66 -4.35 4.37 -21.09
N LYS A 67 -5.45 4.72 -20.43
CA LYS A 67 -6.67 3.89 -20.37
C LYS A 67 -7.90 4.79 -20.49
N GLU A 68 -8.81 4.45 -21.42
CA GLU A 68 -10.10 5.15 -21.58
C GLU A 68 -9.95 6.68 -21.79
N GLY A 69 -8.95 7.10 -22.57
CA GLY A 69 -8.67 8.51 -22.82
C GLY A 69 -8.04 9.27 -21.64
N LYS A 70 -7.76 8.58 -20.53
CA LYS A 70 -7.10 9.14 -19.34
C LYS A 70 -5.68 8.61 -19.18
N ALA A 71 -4.79 9.47 -18.72
CA ALA A 71 -3.43 9.11 -18.35
C ALA A 71 -3.34 8.82 -16.85
N TYR A 72 -2.81 7.66 -16.49
CA TYR A 72 -2.56 7.24 -15.13
C TYR A 72 -1.06 7.06 -14.94
N LEU A 73 -0.48 7.78 -13.98
CA LEU A 73 0.89 7.55 -13.57
C LEU A 73 0.90 6.64 -12.33
N LYS A 74 1.48 5.46 -12.47
CA LYS A 74 1.75 4.57 -11.35
C LYS A 74 3.19 4.77 -10.91
N VAL A 75 3.39 5.15 -9.66
CA VAL A 75 4.71 5.38 -9.07
C VAL A 75 4.91 4.35 -7.96
N THR A 76 6.06 3.69 -7.94
CA THR A 76 6.43 2.73 -6.90
C THR A 76 7.52 3.34 -6.02
N PRO A 77 7.16 3.89 -4.84
CA PRO A 77 8.14 4.36 -3.88
C PRO A 77 8.74 3.16 -3.12
N LEU A 78 10.03 3.23 -2.84
CA LEU A 78 10.77 2.29 -2.01
C LEU A 78 11.08 2.98 -0.68
N LYS A 79 10.71 2.30 0.41
CA LYS A 79 11.22 2.63 1.74
C LYS A 79 12.16 1.52 2.17
N GLU A 80 13.38 1.88 2.51
CA GLU A 80 14.24 0.96 3.25
C GLU A 80 13.62 0.72 4.62
N TRP A 81 13.23 -0.53 4.87
CA TRP A 81 12.80 -0.95 6.20
C TRP A 81 14.02 -1.04 7.10
N LYS A 82 14.25 -0.01 7.91
CA LYS A 82 15.20 -0.11 9.02
C LYS A 82 14.54 -0.99 10.07
N VAL A 83 15.22 -2.07 10.46
CA VAL A 83 14.82 -2.85 11.64
C VAL A 83 14.73 -1.86 12.80
N PRO A 84 13.54 -1.65 13.38
CA PRO A 84 13.43 -0.73 14.50
C PRO A 84 14.31 -1.27 15.63
N GLU A 85 15.21 -0.44 16.15
CA GLU A 85 15.87 -0.76 17.41
C GLU A 85 14.79 -0.86 18.49
N ALA A 86 14.71 -2.02 19.14
CA ALA A 86 13.81 -2.21 20.26
C ALA A 86 14.28 -1.30 21.41
N LYS A 87 13.66 -0.13 21.52
CA LYS A 87 13.98 0.86 22.57
C LYS A 87 13.51 0.41 23.94
N ASP A 88 12.47 -0.43 23.97
CA ASP A 88 11.82 -0.86 25.20
C ASP A 88 10.99 -2.12 24.95
N GLY A 89 10.67 -2.84 26.03
CA GLY A 89 9.82 -4.03 26.01
C GLY A 89 8.45 -3.74 26.60
N VAL A 90 7.41 -4.30 26.00
CA VAL A 90 6.09 -4.43 26.64
C VAL A 90 5.85 -5.91 26.84
N ALA A 91 5.69 -6.32 28.09
CA ALA A 91 5.27 -7.67 28.43
C ALA A 91 3.77 -7.80 28.14
N VAL A 92 3.41 -8.85 27.43
CA VAL A 92 2.03 -9.18 27.09
C VAL A 92 1.75 -10.58 27.59
N ASP A 93 0.86 -10.71 28.57
CA ASP A 93 0.33 -11.98 29.04
C ASP A 93 -1.14 -12.11 28.61
N ILE A 94 -1.51 -13.28 28.10
CA ILE A 94 -2.84 -13.55 27.55
C ILE A 94 -3.36 -14.83 28.17
N ASN A 95 -4.50 -14.74 28.85
CA ASN A 95 -5.24 -15.90 29.36
C ASN A 95 -6.75 -15.77 29.06
N MET A 96 -7.53 -16.77 29.48
CA MET A 96 -8.98 -16.82 29.20
C MET A 96 -9.78 -15.71 29.90
N ALA A 97 -9.28 -15.18 31.02
CA ALA A 97 -9.96 -14.14 31.79
C ALA A 97 -9.59 -12.74 31.26
N GLU A 98 -8.31 -12.49 30.98
CA GLU A 98 -7.82 -11.17 30.63
C GLU A 98 -6.54 -11.17 29.77
N VAL A 99 -6.31 -10.04 29.11
CA VAL A 99 -5.03 -9.65 28.50
C VAL A 99 -4.37 -8.62 29.40
N VAL A 100 -3.16 -8.91 29.86
CA VAL A 100 -2.35 -8.01 30.68
C VAL A 100 -1.21 -7.45 29.84
N LEU A 101 -1.14 -6.13 29.74
CA LEU A 101 -0.10 -5.41 29.01
C LEU A 101 0.66 -4.54 30.01
N GLY A 102 1.96 -4.73 30.16
CA GLY A 102 2.75 -4.02 31.15
C GLY A 102 4.14 -3.65 30.66
N LYS A 103 4.58 -2.45 31.02
CA LYS A 103 5.98 -2.05 30.88
C LYS A 103 6.78 -2.42 32.13
N ASP A 104 6.18 -2.27 33.29
CA ASP A 104 6.73 -2.61 34.60
C ASP A 104 5.58 -2.89 35.59
N ASP A 105 5.91 -3.21 36.84
CA ASP A 105 4.93 -3.53 37.90
C ASP A 105 4.02 -2.35 38.31
N LYS A 106 4.29 -1.14 37.79
CA LYS A 106 3.54 0.09 38.10
C LYS A 106 2.67 0.55 36.94
N GLN A 107 3.09 0.28 35.70
CA GLN A 107 2.42 0.70 34.48
C GLN A 107 1.95 -0.54 33.71
N TYR A 108 0.78 -1.05 34.10
CA TYR A 108 0.10 -2.12 33.39
C TYR A 108 -1.39 -1.85 33.20
N VAL A 109 -1.95 -2.44 32.15
CA VAL A 109 -3.37 -2.39 31.80
C VAL A 109 -3.89 -3.82 31.74
N ARG A 110 -5.08 -4.03 32.31
CA ARG A 110 -5.82 -5.29 32.26
C ARG A 110 -7.06 -5.10 31.42
N ILE A 111 -7.18 -5.90 30.37
CA ILE A 111 -8.32 -5.88 29.46
C ILE A 111 -9.04 -7.23 29.63
N PRO A 112 -10.25 -7.24 30.22
CA PRO A 112 -11.00 -8.48 30.37
C PRO A 112 -11.37 -9.05 28.99
N THR A 113 -11.32 -10.37 28.86
CA THR A 113 -11.78 -11.07 27.66
C THR A 113 -13.08 -11.82 27.94
N ARG A 114 -13.80 -12.18 26.88
CA ARG A 114 -15.01 -13.01 26.95
C ARG A 114 -14.76 -14.41 26.40
N LEU A 115 -13.51 -14.87 26.47
CA LEU A 115 -13.13 -16.17 25.90
C LEU A 115 -13.73 -17.33 26.69
N GLU A 116 -13.93 -17.17 27.99
CA GLU A 116 -14.67 -18.13 28.83
C GLU A 116 -16.12 -18.29 28.37
N ASP A 117 -16.85 -17.18 28.17
CA ASP A 117 -18.21 -17.19 27.63
C ASP A 117 -18.25 -17.92 26.27
N ALA A 118 -17.33 -17.55 25.37
CA ALA A 118 -17.25 -18.13 24.04
C ALA A 118 -16.92 -19.63 24.08
N HIS A 119 -16.02 -20.05 24.96
CA HIS A 119 -15.68 -21.46 25.18
C HIS A 119 -16.88 -22.23 25.73
N HIS A 120 -17.61 -21.67 26.70
CA HIS A 120 -18.80 -22.29 27.25
C HIS A 120 -19.88 -22.52 26.20
N TYR A 121 -20.20 -21.52 25.38
CA TYR A 121 -21.17 -21.67 24.30
C TYR A 121 -20.73 -22.68 23.25
N LYS A 122 -19.42 -22.75 22.96
CA LYS A 122 -18.85 -23.76 22.07
C LYS A 122 -19.06 -25.17 22.63
N SER A 123 -18.74 -25.40 23.91
CA SER A 123 -18.92 -26.72 24.54
C SER A 123 -20.38 -27.17 24.52
N LEU A 124 -21.33 -26.27 24.80
CA LEU A 124 -22.76 -26.56 24.69
C LEU A 124 -23.19 -26.95 23.27
N ALA A 125 -22.61 -26.30 22.25
CA ALA A 125 -22.92 -26.61 20.85
C ALA A 125 -22.30 -27.94 20.39
N GLU A 126 -21.15 -28.33 20.95
CA GLU A 126 -20.45 -29.58 20.62
C GLU A 126 -20.94 -30.78 21.44
N GLY A 127 -21.79 -30.57 22.46
CA GLY A 127 -22.46 -31.63 23.21
C GLY A 127 -21.57 -32.40 24.20
N PHE A 128 -20.49 -31.78 24.67
CA PHE A 128 -19.66 -32.29 25.77
C PHE A 128 -20.18 -31.83 27.14
#